data_AF-A0ABD3PMQ4-F1
#
_entry.id   AF-A0ABD3PMQ4-F1
#
_cell.length_a   1.000
_cell.length_b   1.000
_cell.length_c   1.000
_cell.angle_alpha   90.00
_cell.angle_beta   90.00
_cell.angle_gamma   90.00
#
_symmetry.space_group_name_H-M   'P 1'
#
loop_
_entity.id
_entity.type
_entity.pdbx_description
1 polymer ?
#
loop_
_entity_poly.entity_id
_entity_poly.type
_entity_poly.pdbx_seq_one_letter_code
_entity_poly.pdbx_strand_id
1 'polypeptide(L)'
;MFRLAQSNTLWHTALSQTRRTLSDSPLAGDTGRKATHLHHGMTSFLALATPLVMFAPEEYTDGFVDKAFGMLVATTISAHSWIGMNYVATDYVPKISKGLLGPARVFNAVLAGVTFVGLSKIALNDKGGIKGTVKGLWRPKQEE
;
A
#
# COMPACT_ATOMS: atom_id res chain seq x y z
N MET A 1 -20.90 49.90 -50.45
CA MET A 1 -21.83 49.30 -49.47
C MET A 1 -21.19 48.03 -48.90
N PHE A 2 -21.09 47.99 -47.56
CA PHE A 2 -20.79 46.89 -46.64
C PHE A 2 -19.44 46.14 -46.68
N ARG A 3 -18.56 46.57 -45.75
CA ARG A 3 -17.63 45.73 -44.99
C ARG A 3 -18.37 45.04 -43.84
N LEU A 4 -18.02 43.78 -43.55
CA LEU A 4 -18.20 43.06 -42.27
C LEU A 4 -17.03 42.06 -42.22
N ALA A 5 -15.85 42.37 -41.67
CA ALA A 5 -15.51 42.57 -40.26
C ALA A 5 -15.87 41.37 -39.35
N GLN A 6 -14.82 40.58 -39.06
CA GLN A 6 -14.40 40.12 -37.74
C GLN A 6 -15.25 39.10 -36.95
N SER A 7 -14.59 37.96 -36.69
CA SER A 7 -14.48 37.27 -35.40
C SER A 7 -15.75 36.95 -34.60
N ASN A 8 -16.07 35.66 -34.54
CA ASN A 8 -16.57 35.02 -33.32
C ASN A 8 -15.88 33.65 -33.19
N THR A 9 -14.73 33.59 -32.51
CA THR A 9 -14.63 33.15 -31.10
C THR A 9 -15.04 31.68 -30.94
N LEU A 10 -14.11 30.73 -31.01
CA LEU A 10 -13.33 30.25 -29.85
C LEU A 10 -14.15 30.14 -28.54
N TRP A 11 -15.30 29.46 -28.51
CA TRP A 11 -16.04 29.18 -27.26
C TRP A 11 -16.78 27.83 -27.18
N HIS A 12 -16.21 26.74 -27.71
CA HIS A 12 -16.65 25.39 -27.25
C HIS A 12 -15.49 24.51 -26.74
N THR A 13 -14.31 25.09 -26.55
CA THR A 13 -13.17 24.47 -25.86
C THR A 13 -13.00 25.04 -24.45
N ALA A 14 -14.08 25.07 -23.67
CA ALA A 14 -14.05 25.33 -22.23
C ALA A 14 -15.40 24.93 -21.64
N LEU A 15 -15.42 24.37 -20.43
CA LEU A 15 -16.62 23.98 -19.67
C LEU A 15 -17.16 22.55 -19.86
N SER A 16 -16.26 21.57 -19.91
CA SER A 16 -16.47 20.37 -19.08
C SER A 16 -15.21 20.06 -18.28
N GLN A 17 -14.57 21.11 -17.77
CA GLN A 17 -13.70 21.06 -16.62
C GLN A 17 -14.62 20.90 -15.40
N THR A 18 -15.35 19.78 -15.34
CA THR A 18 -16.05 19.34 -14.13
C THR A 18 -14.95 19.06 -13.14
N ARG A 19 -14.65 20.11 -12.37
CA ARG A 19 -13.93 20.14 -11.10
C ARG A 19 -13.80 18.72 -10.58
N ARG A 20 -12.65 18.08 -10.85
CA ARG A 20 -12.20 16.90 -10.14
C ARG A 20 -12.01 17.35 -8.70
N THR A 21 -13.08 17.42 -7.93
CA THR A 21 -13.02 17.18 -6.49
C THR A 21 -12.72 15.68 -6.38
N LEU A 22 -11.46 15.32 -6.69
CA LEU A 22 -10.83 14.16 -6.10
C LEU A 22 -11.03 14.41 -4.61
N SER A 23 -12.00 13.71 -4.03
CA SER A 23 -12.13 13.73 -2.59
C SER A 23 -10.77 13.32 -2.05
N ASP A 24 -10.13 14.22 -1.31
CA ASP A 24 -8.98 13.93 -0.46
C ASP A 24 -9.46 13.02 0.69
N SER A 25 -10.04 11.87 0.32
CA SER A 25 -10.48 10.87 1.25
C SER A 25 -9.23 10.12 1.70
N PRO A 26 -8.91 10.09 2.99
CA PRO A 26 -7.80 9.30 3.51
C PRO A 26 -7.92 7.80 3.17
N LEU A 27 -9.13 7.34 2.82
CA LEU A 27 -9.39 5.96 2.38
C LEU A 27 -8.98 5.68 0.93
N ALA A 28 -8.75 6.72 0.13
CA ALA A 28 -8.28 6.62 -1.24
C ALA A 28 -6.75 6.47 -1.26
N GLY A 29 -6.23 5.40 -0.66
CA GLY A 29 -4.78 5.17 -0.54
C GLY A 29 -4.06 4.99 -1.89
N ASP A 30 -4.80 4.88 -2.99
CA ASP A 30 -4.30 4.78 -4.37
C ASP A 30 -4.16 6.15 -5.07
N THR A 31 -4.65 7.23 -4.46
CA THR A 31 -4.66 8.56 -5.08
C THR A 31 -3.49 9.44 -4.64
N GLY A 32 -2.97 10.22 -5.59
CA GLY A 32 -1.97 11.24 -5.33
C GLY A 32 -0.52 10.75 -5.45
N ARG A 33 0.34 11.67 -5.88
CA ARG A 33 1.78 11.41 -6.16
C ARG A 33 2.53 10.86 -4.96
N LYS A 34 2.17 11.30 -3.74
CA LYS A 34 2.82 10.86 -2.49
C LYS A 34 2.53 9.39 -2.19
N ALA A 35 1.28 8.95 -2.34
CA ALA A 35 0.89 7.57 -2.05
C ALA A 35 1.55 6.59 -3.03
N THR A 36 1.58 6.93 -4.33
CA THR A 36 2.28 6.13 -5.35
C THR A 36 3.78 6.06 -5.10
N HIS A 37 4.42 7.19 -4.75
CA HIS A 37 5.84 7.21 -4.43
C HIS A 37 6.16 6.39 -3.17
N LEU A 38 5.31 6.49 -2.14
CA LEU A 38 5.42 5.67 -0.94
C LEU A 38 5.28 4.18 -1.26
N HIS A 39 4.31 3.81 -2.10
CA HIS A 39 4.11 2.43 -2.55
C HIS A 39 5.37 1.83 -3.21
N HIS A 40 6.00 2.58 -4.12
CA HIS A 40 7.26 2.15 -4.74
C HIS A 40 8.45 2.14 -3.76
N GLY A 41 8.50 3.10 -2.84
CA GLY A 41 9.48 3.12 -1.77
C GLY A 41 9.39 1.87 -0.90
N MET A 42 8.17 1.48 -0.52
CA MET A 42 7.89 0.25 0.23
C MET A 42 8.30 -1.01 -0.54
N THR A 43 8.05 -1.07 -1.85
CA THR A 43 8.54 -2.16 -2.70
C THR A 43 10.07 -2.25 -2.68
N SER A 44 10.74 -1.11 -2.87
CA SER A 44 12.21 -1.05 -2.90
C SER A 44 12.80 -1.43 -1.54
N PHE A 45 12.18 -0.97 -0.45
CA PHE A 45 12.56 -1.36 0.91
C PHE A 45 12.46 -2.87 1.10
N LEU A 46 11.32 -3.49 0.78
CA LEU A 46 11.17 -4.94 0.94
C LEU A 46 12.17 -5.72 0.08
N ALA A 47 12.41 -5.28 -1.16
CA ALA A 47 13.33 -5.94 -2.08
C ALA A 47 14.77 -5.98 -1.55
N LEU A 48 15.22 -4.92 -0.87
CA LEU A 48 16.58 -4.82 -0.33
C LEU A 48 16.69 -5.33 1.10
N ALA A 49 15.79 -4.90 1.99
CA ALA A 49 15.89 -5.18 3.41
C ALA A 49 15.63 -6.66 3.73
N THR A 50 14.75 -7.33 2.98
CA THR A 50 14.43 -8.74 3.20
C THR A 50 15.65 -9.66 3.07
N PRO A 51 16.39 -9.69 1.93
CA PRO A 51 17.57 -10.55 1.85
C PRO A 51 18.65 -10.15 2.86
N LEU A 52 18.87 -8.85 3.08
CA LEU A 52 19.88 -8.38 4.03
C LEU A 52 19.65 -8.93 5.44
N VAL A 53 18.43 -8.82 5.98
CA VAL A 53 18.15 -9.27 7.35
C VAL A 53 17.98 -10.78 7.43
N MET A 54 17.45 -11.44 6.39
CA MET A 54 17.32 -12.90 6.37
C MET A 54 18.67 -13.62 6.42
N PHE A 55 19.68 -13.06 5.73
CA PHE A 55 21.03 -13.63 5.65
C PHE A 55 22.01 -13.05 6.68
N ALA A 56 21.62 -12.03 7.45
CA ALA A 56 22.46 -11.52 8.53
C ALA A 56 22.65 -12.59 9.64
N PRO A 57 23.88 -12.73 10.16
CA PRO A 57 24.17 -13.61 11.31
C PRO A 57 23.29 -13.25 12.51
N GLU A 58 22.84 -14.25 13.26
CA GLU A 58 21.91 -14.05 14.39
C GLU A 58 22.53 -13.20 15.51
N GLU A 59 23.86 -13.27 15.68
CA GLU A 59 24.63 -12.47 16.64
C GLU A 59 24.38 -10.96 16.52
N TYR A 60 24.04 -10.47 15.33
CA TYR A 60 23.79 -9.06 15.06
C TYR A 60 22.30 -8.67 15.04
N THR A 61 21.39 -9.66 14.98
CA THR A 61 19.96 -9.40 14.77
C THR A 61 19.06 -9.88 15.90
N ASP A 62 19.55 -10.74 16.79
CA ASP A 62 18.73 -11.32 17.84
C ASP A 62 18.15 -10.27 18.80
N GLY A 63 16.94 -10.55 19.30
CA GLY A 63 16.22 -9.66 20.21
C GLY A 63 15.66 -8.40 19.53
N PHE A 64 16.22 -7.23 19.86
CA PHE A 64 15.62 -5.94 19.48
C PHE A 64 15.60 -5.71 17.98
N VAL A 65 16.67 -6.09 17.27
CA VAL A 65 16.80 -5.85 15.83
C VAL A 65 15.77 -6.66 15.03
N ASP A 66 15.58 -7.93 15.36
CA ASP A 66 14.55 -8.78 14.73
C ASP A 66 13.14 -8.27 14.99
N LYS A 67 12.87 -7.75 16.20
CA LYS A 67 11.57 -7.12 16.53
C LYS A 67 11.37 -5.83 15.74
N ALA A 68 12.36 -4.95 15.70
CA ALA A 68 12.30 -3.68 14.98
C ALA A 68 12.14 -3.91 13.47
N PHE A 69 12.94 -4.81 12.88
CA PHE A 69 12.81 -5.20 11.49
C PHE A 69 11.46 -5.85 11.22
N GLY A 70 11.02 -6.77 12.08
CA GLY A 70 9.71 -7.39 11.99
C GLY A 70 8.58 -6.35 11.98
N MET A 71 8.66 -5.31 12.81
CA MET A 71 7.68 -4.21 12.82
C MET A 71 7.72 -3.38 11.54
N LEU A 72 8.90 -3.11 10.99
CA LEU A 72 9.04 -2.43 9.71
C LEU A 72 8.44 -3.26 8.57
N VAL A 73 8.70 -4.56 8.55
CA VAL A 73 8.11 -5.50 7.57
C VAL A 73 6.59 -5.57 7.73
N ALA A 74 6.09 -5.69 8.96
CA ALA A 74 4.64 -5.69 9.24
C ALA A 74 3.97 -4.42 8.74
N THR A 75 4.55 -3.26 9.04
CA THR A 75 4.05 -1.95 8.58
C THR A 75 4.07 -1.89 7.06
N THR A 76 5.20 -2.26 6.45
CA THR A 76 5.42 -2.14 5.02
C THR A 76 4.50 -3.06 4.23
N ILE A 77 4.38 -4.33 4.61
CA ILE A 77 3.48 -5.29 3.95
C ILE A 77 2.03 -4.81 4.04
N SER A 78 1.57 -4.41 5.23
CA SER A 78 0.19 -3.98 5.42
C SER A 78 -0.14 -2.70 4.64
N ALA A 79 0.74 -1.71 4.68
CA ALA A 79 0.55 -0.44 3.96
C ALA A 79 0.67 -0.63 2.44
N HIS A 80 1.64 -1.40 1.96
CA HIS A 80 1.80 -1.74 0.54
C HIS A 80 0.56 -2.47 0.01
N SER A 81 0.09 -3.48 0.75
CA SER A 81 -1.10 -4.25 0.39
C SER A 81 -2.36 -3.40 0.40
N TRP A 82 -2.52 -2.48 1.35
CA TRP A 82 -3.66 -1.56 1.39
C TRP A 82 -3.75 -0.67 0.14
N ILE A 83 -2.62 -0.06 -0.25
CA ILE A 83 -2.55 0.78 -1.45
C ILE A 83 -2.82 -0.06 -2.70
N GLY A 84 -2.17 -1.22 -2.83
CA GLY A 84 -2.37 -2.15 -3.93
C GLY A 84 -3.83 -2.60 -4.08
N MET A 85 -4.48 -2.96 -2.98
CA MET A 85 -5.89 -3.36 -2.98
C MET A 85 -6.83 -2.20 -3.32
N ASN A 86 -6.46 -0.96 -3.04
CA ASN A 86 -7.23 0.21 -3.49
C ASN A 86 -7.08 0.45 -4.99
N TYR A 87 -5.93 0.19 -5.60
CA TYR A 87 -5.79 0.16 -7.07
C TYR A 87 -6.69 -0.92 -7.69
N VAL A 88 -6.70 -2.13 -7.12
CA VAL A 88 -7.61 -3.21 -7.57
C VAL A 88 -9.08 -2.77 -7.42
N ALA A 89 -9.43 -2.13 -6.30
CA ALA A 89 -10.80 -1.66 -6.08
C ALA A 89 -11.21 -0.61 -7.13
N THR A 90 -10.34 0.35 -7.47
CA THR A 90 -10.64 1.37 -8.47
C THR A 90 -10.73 0.82 -9.88
N ASP A 91 -9.95 -0.21 -10.22
CA ASP A 91 -9.97 -0.84 -11.54
C ASP A 91 -11.21 -1.70 -11.80
N TYR A 92 -11.77 -2.33 -10.76
CA TYR A 92 -12.80 -3.36 -10.94
C TYR A 92 -14.16 -3.05 -10.30
N VAL A 93 -14.21 -2.38 -9.15
CA VAL A 93 -15.50 -2.14 -8.45
C VAL A 93 -16.46 -1.26 -9.27
N PRO A 94 -16.02 -0.15 -9.91
CA PRO A 94 -16.91 0.70 -10.69
C PRO A 94 -17.54 0.01 -11.91
N LYS A 95 -16.94 -1.09 -12.40
CA LYS A 95 -17.48 -1.90 -13.50
C LYS A 95 -18.71 -2.71 -13.07
N ILE A 96 -18.83 -3.00 -11.77
CA ILE A 96 -19.99 -3.69 -11.17
C ILE A 96 -20.97 -2.64 -10.62
N SER A 97 -20.49 -1.73 -9.77
CA SER A 97 -21.28 -0.64 -9.21
C SER A 97 -20.39 0.48 -8.69
N LYS A 98 -20.64 1.70 -9.15
CA LYS A 98 -19.91 2.90 -8.70
C LYS A 98 -20.14 3.19 -7.20
N GLY A 99 -21.31 2.83 -6.66
CA GLY A 99 -21.65 3.05 -5.26
C GLY A 99 -20.87 2.16 -4.28
N LEU A 100 -20.32 1.05 -4.76
CA LEU A 100 -19.58 0.10 -3.92
C LEU A 100 -18.12 0.48 -3.68
N LEU A 101 -17.58 1.49 -4.39
CA LEU A 101 -16.17 1.86 -4.27
C LEU A 101 -15.82 2.36 -2.86
N GLY A 102 -16.68 3.17 -2.25
CA GLY A 102 -16.49 3.65 -0.87
C GLY A 102 -16.44 2.49 0.14
N PRO A 103 -17.46 1.62 0.20
CA PRO A 103 -17.45 0.43 1.03
C PRO A 103 -16.24 -0.49 0.81
N ALA A 104 -15.82 -0.71 -0.43
CA ALA A 104 -14.64 -1.53 -0.75
C ALA A 104 -13.35 -0.93 -0.14
N ARG A 105 -13.17 0.39 -0.21
CA ARG A 105 -12.03 1.08 0.39
C ARG A 105 -12.02 1.00 1.92
N VAL A 106 -13.20 1.07 2.55
CA VAL A 106 -13.35 0.86 4.00
C VAL A 106 -12.94 -0.56 4.38
N PHE A 107 -13.43 -1.56 3.65
CA PHE A 107 -13.05 -2.96 3.87
C PHE A 107 -11.54 -3.16 3.74
N ASN A 108 -10.91 -2.64 2.68
CA ASN A 108 -9.47 -2.72 2.48
C ASN A 108 -8.69 -2.08 3.63
N ALA A 109 -9.14 -0.94 4.15
CA ALA A 109 -8.49 -0.28 5.30
C ALA A 109 -8.60 -1.12 6.59
N VAL A 110 -9.76 -1.72 6.85
CA VAL A 110 -9.95 -2.63 7.99
C VAL A 110 -9.06 -3.86 7.85
N LEU A 111 -9.03 -4.47 6.66
CA LEU A 111 -8.19 -5.64 6.38
C LEU A 111 -6.70 -5.33 6.58
N ALA A 112 -6.25 -4.15 6.14
CA ALA A 112 -4.89 -3.69 6.38
C ALA A 112 -4.57 -3.52 7.86
N GLY A 113 -5.51 -2.97 8.64
CA GLY A 113 -5.39 -2.84 10.09
C GLY A 113 -5.27 -4.21 10.79
N VAL A 114 -6.15 -5.15 10.46
CA VAL A 114 -6.11 -6.52 11.01
C VAL A 114 -4.80 -7.21 10.64
N THR A 115 -4.36 -7.07 9.39
CA THR A 115 -3.09 -7.64 8.91
C THR A 115 -1.90 -7.04 9.67
N PHE A 116 -1.88 -5.72 9.87
CA PHE A 116 -0.84 -5.05 10.64
C PHE A 116 -0.78 -5.54 12.08
N VAL A 117 -1.92 -5.66 12.77
CA VAL A 117 -1.97 -6.17 14.14
C VAL A 117 -1.49 -7.62 14.21
N GLY A 118 -1.93 -8.48 13.29
CA GLY A 118 -1.51 -9.87 13.21
C GLY A 118 0.00 -10.01 13.00
N LEU A 119 0.54 -9.31 12.00
CA LEU A 119 1.98 -9.34 11.70
C LEU A 119 2.81 -8.69 12.82
N SER A 120 2.34 -7.62 13.44
CA SER A 120 3.03 -6.99 14.58
C SER A 120 3.10 -7.94 15.77
N LYS A 121 2.04 -8.70 16.04
CA LYS A 121 2.05 -9.72 17.09
C LYS A 121 3.09 -10.81 16.82
N ILE A 122 3.27 -11.20 15.55
CA ILE A 122 4.34 -12.13 15.16
C ILE A 122 5.70 -11.46 15.31
N ALA A 123 5.86 -10.22 14.84
CA ALA A 123 7.12 -9.48 14.91
C ALA A 123 7.65 -9.31 16.34
N LEU A 124 6.76 -9.08 17.30
CA LEU A 124 7.11 -8.83 18.70
C LEU A 124 7.28 -10.10 19.54
N ASN A 125 7.16 -11.29 18.94
CA ASN A 125 7.36 -12.54 19.65
C ASN A 125 8.82 -12.69 20.12
N ASP A 126 9.04 -13.49 21.15
CA ASP A 126 10.38 -13.80 21.67
C ASP A 126 11.03 -15.01 20.99
N LYS A 127 10.57 -15.36 19.78
CA LYS A 127 11.01 -16.53 18.99
C LYS A 127 11.57 -16.08 17.63
N GLY A 128 12.36 -15.00 17.61
CA GLY A 128 12.99 -14.46 16.40
C GLY A 128 12.05 -13.68 15.47
N GLY A 129 10.84 -13.36 15.91
CA GLY A 129 9.89 -12.53 15.16
C GLY A 129 9.48 -13.13 13.82
N ILE A 130 9.34 -12.26 12.81
CA ILE A 130 9.01 -12.67 11.43
C ILE A 130 10.15 -13.48 10.81
N LYS A 131 11.40 -13.08 10.99
CA LYS A 131 12.59 -13.79 10.49
C LYS A 131 12.65 -15.23 11.01
N GLY A 132 12.50 -15.39 12.33
CA GLY A 132 12.45 -16.68 13.01
C GLY A 132 11.30 -17.55 12.53
N THR A 133 10.13 -16.97 12.29
CA THR A 133 8.97 -17.68 11.71
C THR A 133 9.29 -18.22 10.32
N VAL A 134 9.86 -17.40 9.44
CA VAL A 134 10.22 -17.82 8.07
C VAL A 134 11.31 -18.88 8.08
N LYS A 135 12.38 -18.69 8.86
CA LYS A 135 13.45 -19.69 9.00
C LYS A 135 12.94 -20.98 9.62
N GLY A 136 12.06 -20.90 10.61
CA GLY A 136 11.44 -22.05 11.27
C GLY A 136 10.62 -22.91 10.31
N LEU A 137 9.94 -22.28 9.34
CA LEU A 137 9.21 -23.00 8.30
C LEU A 137 10.14 -23.79 7.35
N TRP A 138 11.40 -23.36 7.23
CA TRP A 138 12.39 -23.97 6.33
C TRP A 138 13.34 -24.95 7.04
N ARG A 139 13.35 -24.98 8.37
CA ARG A 139 14.17 -25.93 9.14
C ARG A 139 13.43 -27.27 9.24
N PRO A 140 14.14 -28.41 9.14
CA PRO A 140 13.53 -29.70 9.37
C PRO A 140 12.95 -29.75 10.78
N LYS A 141 11.78 -30.38 10.91
CA LYS A 141 11.15 -30.59 12.21
C LYS A 141 12.10 -31.43 13.06
N GLN A 142 12.52 -30.89 14.20
CA GLN A 142 13.22 -31.69 15.19
C GLN A 142 12.17 -32.63 15.80
N GLU A 143 12.34 -33.93 15.61
CA GLU A 143 11.58 -34.94 16.35
C GLU A 143 12.06 -34.90 17.80
N GLU A 144 11.13 -34.73 18.75
CA GLU A 144 11.40 -34.78 20.20
C GLU A 144 11.67 -36.21 20.67
#